data_AF-A0A077KHV2-F1
#
_entry.id   AF-A0A077KHV2-F1
#
_cell.length_a   1.000
_cell.length_b   1.000
_cell.length_c   1.000
_cell.angle_alpha   90.00
_cell.angle_beta   90.00
_cell.angle_gamma   90.00
#
_symmetry.space_group_name_H-M   'P 1'
#
loop_
_entity.id
_entity.type
_entity.pdbx_description
1 polymer ?
#
loop_
_entity_poly.entity_id
_entity_poly.type
_entity_poly.pdbx_seq_one_letter_code
_entity_poly.pdbx_strand_id
1 'polypeptide(L)'
;MISVKILKIENVEPVGVDNLDEFIQGLNNVLGHPIETINKVDPNFDGYYLLPMGFTIPEDGNGSVKENINEKVFLLSVINSNIPRILEECRPAGLTNWALFFRAGTAVIGKTEVIDKVSTREEDENIWYEDLGYDQYIPILQDGTYETVAKSILSYLQAYDDYINKCV
;
A
#
# COMPACT_ATOMS: atom_id res chain seq x y z
N MET A 1 0.63 -5.81 16.54
CA MET A 1 -0.25 -5.39 15.43
C MET A 1 0.02 -3.92 15.24
N ILE A 2 0.62 -3.58 14.11
CA ILE A 2 0.97 -2.21 13.75
C ILE A 2 -0.23 -1.26 13.81
N SER A 3 0.05 0.00 14.14
CA SER A 3 -0.96 1.06 14.07
C SER A 3 -1.09 1.54 12.63
N VAL A 4 -2.33 1.66 12.14
CA VAL A 4 -2.62 2.16 10.79
C VAL A 4 -3.73 3.21 10.79
N LYS A 5 -3.63 4.19 9.88
CA LYS A 5 -4.68 5.18 9.61
C LYS A 5 -4.93 5.31 8.12
N ILE A 6 -6.14 5.72 7.72
CA ILE A 6 -6.42 6.12 6.33
C ILE A 6 -5.99 7.57 6.14
N LEU A 7 -5.15 7.85 5.16
CA LEU A 7 -4.78 9.20 4.75
C LEU A 7 -5.67 9.65 3.58
N LYS A 8 -6.50 10.67 3.80
CA LYS A 8 -7.29 11.34 2.77
C LYS A 8 -6.78 12.76 2.55
N ILE A 9 -6.04 12.98 1.47
CA ILE A 9 -5.47 14.29 1.15
C ILE A 9 -6.59 15.30 0.84
N GLU A 10 -6.55 16.47 1.47
CA GLU A 10 -7.56 17.51 1.24
C GLU A 10 -7.59 17.97 -0.22
N ASN A 11 -8.79 18.18 -0.75
CA ASN A 11 -9.04 18.65 -2.12
C ASN A 11 -8.52 17.70 -3.22
N VAL A 12 -8.18 16.46 -2.87
CA VAL A 12 -7.78 15.41 -3.80
C VAL A 12 -8.75 14.24 -3.63
N GLU A 13 -9.61 14.05 -4.63
CA GLU A 13 -10.53 12.92 -4.65
C GLU A 13 -9.96 11.80 -5.54
N PRO A 14 -9.73 10.60 -4.98
CA PRO A 14 -9.28 9.47 -5.77
C PRO A 14 -10.36 9.02 -6.75
N VAL A 15 -10.01 8.90 -8.03
CA VAL A 15 -10.93 8.47 -9.08
C VAL A 15 -10.89 6.96 -9.23
N GLY A 16 -12.07 6.34 -9.38
CA GLY A 16 -12.24 4.91 -9.65
C GLY A 16 -11.91 4.00 -8.45
N VAL A 17 -12.13 4.51 -7.24
CA VAL A 17 -12.04 3.74 -5.99
C VAL A 17 -13.43 3.32 -5.50
N ASP A 18 -14.27 2.82 -6.41
CA ASP A 18 -15.71 2.59 -6.18
C ASP A 18 -16.01 1.63 -5.01
N ASN A 19 -15.04 0.79 -4.63
CA ASN A 19 -15.14 -0.17 -3.53
C ASN A 19 -14.27 0.21 -2.31
N LEU A 20 -13.88 1.48 -2.16
CA LEU A 20 -13.09 1.94 -1.01
C LEU A 20 -13.81 1.69 0.32
N ASP A 21 -15.12 1.92 0.38
CA ASP A 21 -15.92 1.68 1.59
C ASP A 21 -15.96 0.20 1.97
N GLU A 22 -16.05 -0.69 0.98
CA GLU A 22 -15.98 -2.14 1.21
C GLU A 22 -14.60 -2.56 1.72
N PHE A 23 -13.53 -1.94 1.20
CA PHE A 23 -12.19 -2.12 1.72
C PHE A 23 -12.04 -1.64 3.16
N ILE A 24 -12.53 -0.45 3.48
CA ILE A 24 -12.51 0.11 4.85
C ILE A 24 -13.30 -0.79 5.79
N GLN A 25 -14.45 -1.34 5.35
CA GLN A 25 -15.20 -2.29 6.15
C GLN A 25 -14.41 -3.58 6.41
N GLY A 26 -13.77 -4.14 5.38
CA GLY A 26 -12.89 -5.30 5.53
C GLY A 26 -11.73 -5.03 6.50
N LEU A 27 -11.14 -3.84 6.43
CA LEU A 27 -10.09 -3.40 7.35
C LEU A 27 -10.59 -3.28 8.79
N ASN A 28 -11.76 -2.65 9.01
CA ASN A 28 -12.38 -2.53 10.32
C ASN A 28 -12.65 -3.90 10.95
N ASN A 29 -13.12 -4.88 10.15
CA ASN A 29 -13.36 -6.24 10.61
C ASN A 29 -12.06 -6.92 11.07
N VAL A 30 -10.95 -6.68 10.37
CA VAL A 30 -9.63 -7.23 10.73
C VAL A 30 -9.04 -6.54 11.97
N LEU A 31 -9.19 -5.22 12.09
CA LEU A 31 -8.72 -4.45 13.24
C LEU A 31 -9.58 -4.68 14.49
N GLY A 32 -10.85 -5.07 14.33
CA GLY A 32 -11.83 -5.19 15.41
C GLY A 32 -12.38 -3.85 15.91
N HIS A 33 -12.07 -2.75 15.23
CA HIS A 33 -12.55 -1.40 15.52
C HIS A 33 -12.54 -0.53 14.27
N PRO A 34 -13.28 0.59 14.24
CA PRO A 34 -13.19 1.56 13.16
C PRO A 34 -11.77 2.13 13.01
N ILE A 35 -11.26 2.17 11.79
CA ILE A 35 -10.01 2.85 11.47
C ILE A 35 -10.21 4.38 11.47
N GLU A 36 -9.20 5.09 11.95
CA GLU A 36 -9.17 6.55 11.92
C GLU A 36 -8.79 7.07 10.53
N THR A 37 -9.52 8.06 10.03
CA THR A 37 -9.19 8.80 8.82
C THR A 37 -8.59 10.16 9.18
N ILE A 38 -7.45 10.48 8.60
CA ILE A 38 -6.71 11.73 8.80
C ILE A 38 -6.38 12.38 7.45
N ASN A 39 -6.09 13.67 7.47
CA ASN A 39 -5.88 14.47 6.26
C ASN A 39 -4.42 14.89 6.02
N LYS A 40 -3.53 14.65 6.98
CA LYS A 40 -2.11 15.01 6.91
C LYS A 40 -1.25 14.03 7.70
N VAL A 41 -0.09 13.68 7.14
CA VAL A 41 0.92 12.87 7.82
C VAL A 41 1.42 13.58 9.09
N ASP A 42 1.38 12.87 10.23
CA ASP A 42 2.04 13.27 11.46
C ASP A 42 3.41 12.57 11.54
N PRO A 43 4.52 13.32 11.54
CA PRO A 43 5.86 12.73 11.66
C PRO A 43 6.06 11.88 12.91
N ASN A 44 5.34 12.19 14.00
CA ASN A 44 5.46 11.50 15.28
C ASN A 44 4.55 10.27 15.40
N PHE A 45 3.72 10.00 14.40
CA PHE A 45 2.89 8.80 14.41
C PHE A 45 3.77 7.56 14.30
N ASP A 46 3.63 6.68 15.28
CA ASP A 46 4.28 5.37 15.33
C ASP A 46 3.38 4.33 14.64
N GLY A 47 3.50 4.26 13.32
CA GLY A 47 2.65 3.45 12.46
C GLY A 47 2.67 3.90 11.01
N TYR A 48 1.73 3.37 10.24
CA TYR A 48 1.66 3.55 8.79
C TYR A 48 0.34 4.17 8.31
N TYR A 49 0.41 4.90 7.21
CA TYR A 49 -0.75 5.48 6.54
C TYR A 49 -1.11 4.67 5.32
N LEU A 50 -2.38 4.34 5.15
CA LEU A 50 -2.90 3.79 3.91
C LEU A 50 -3.48 4.94 3.08
N LEU A 51 -2.91 5.19 1.91
CA LEU A 51 -3.33 6.27 1.01
C LEU A 51 -4.04 5.69 -0.22
N PRO A 52 -5.37 5.86 -0.35
CA PRO A 52 -6.10 5.54 -1.57
C PRO A 52 -5.62 6.40 -2.74
N MET A 53 -4.94 5.79 -3.70
CA MET A 53 -4.42 6.49 -4.88
C MET A 53 -5.43 6.46 -6.03
N GLY A 54 -6.05 5.32 -6.33
CA GLY A 54 -6.93 5.21 -7.51
C GLY A 54 -6.27 5.72 -8.79
N PHE A 55 -7.03 6.44 -9.64
CA PHE A 55 -6.50 7.15 -10.81
C PHE A 55 -5.86 8.51 -10.49
N THR A 56 -5.65 8.85 -9.22
CA THR A 56 -4.97 10.11 -8.85
C THR A 56 -3.52 10.01 -9.31
N ILE A 57 -3.22 10.57 -10.48
CA ILE A 57 -1.86 10.76 -10.92
C ILE A 57 -1.26 11.78 -9.94
N PRO A 58 -0.10 11.50 -9.30
CA PRO A 58 0.69 12.60 -8.76
C PRO A 58 1.00 13.49 -9.97
N GLU A 59 0.29 14.61 -10.11
CA GLU A 59 0.46 15.52 -11.25
C GLU A 59 1.96 15.77 -11.48
N ASP A 60 2.34 15.90 -12.75
CA ASP A 60 3.73 16.04 -13.17
C ASP A 60 4.47 17.07 -12.29
N GLY A 61 5.46 16.58 -11.53
CA GLY A 61 6.43 17.37 -10.77
C GLY A 61 5.86 18.42 -9.81
N ASN A 62 5.84 18.09 -8.50
CA ASN A 62 5.39 18.93 -7.36
C ASN A 62 3.87 19.01 -7.11
N GLY A 63 3.14 17.94 -7.36
CA GLY A 63 1.75 17.83 -6.87
C GLY A 63 1.68 17.64 -5.36
N SER A 64 0.69 18.25 -4.71
CA SER A 64 0.35 18.11 -3.29
C SER A 64 0.22 16.65 -2.82
N VAL A 65 -0.14 15.74 -3.74
CA VAL A 65 -0.20 14.29 -3.48
C VAL A 65 1.18 13.71 -3.19
N LYS A 66 2.19 14.09 -3.98
CA LYS A 66 3.55 13.54 -3.90
C LYS A 66 4.22 13.89 -2.57
N GLU A 67 4.02 15.12 -2.08
CA GLU A 67 4.59 15.60 -0.80
C GLU A 67 4.12 14.79 0.41
N ASN A 68 3.00 14.08 0.28
CA ASN A 68 2.43 13.25 1.31
C ASN A 68 2.84 11.77 1.19
N ILE A 69 3.68 11.39 0.23
CA ILE A 69 4.16 10.01 0.05
C ILE A 69 5.59 9.88 0.57
N ASN A 70 5.80 8.94 1.50
CA ASN A 70 7.10 8.63 2.10
C ASN A 70 7.11 7.20 2.65
N GLU A 71 8.19 6.81 3.33
CA GLU A 71 8.40 5.48 3.92
C GLU A 71 7.39 5.04 5.00
N LYS A 72 6.55 5.96 5.52
CA LYS A 72 5.42 5.63 6.41
C LYS A 72 4.09 5.43 5.66
N VAL A 73 4.07 5.58 4.34
CA VAL A 73 2.85 5.58 3.53
C VAL A 73 2.81 4.37 2.62
N PHE A 74 1.75 3.58 2.75
CA PHE A 74 1.41 2.48 1.86
C PHE A 74 0.33 2.93 0.88
N LEU A 75 0.59 2.77 -0.42
CA LEU A 75 -0.31 3.24 -1.47
C LEU A 75 -1.30 2.16 -1.88
N LEU A 76 -2.59 2.50 -1.90
CA LEU A 76 -3.63 1.58 -2.31
C LEU A 76 -4.05 1.86 -3.75
N SER A 77 -4.01 0.82 -4.59
CA SER A 77 -4.59 0.82 -5.94
C SER A 77 -3.92 1.79 -6.92
N VAL A 78 -2.60 1.72 -7.04
CA VAL A 78 -1.79 2.56 -7.94
C VAL A 78 -1.94 2.10 -9.40
N ILE A 79 -2.19 3.02 -10.33
CA ILE A 79 -2.16 2.73 -11.78
C ILE A 79 -0.81 2.13 -12.16
N ASN A 80 -0.81 0.95 -12.80
CA ASN A 80 0.41 0.20 -13.13
C ASN A 80 1.46 1.03 -13.87
N SER A 81 1.05 1.89 -14.80
CA SER A 81 1.96 2.77 -15.57
C SER A 81 2.72 3.78 -14.72
N ASN A 82 2.22 4.10 -13.51
CA ASN A 82 2.81 5.10 -12.63
C ASN A 82 3.71 4.47 -11.55
N ILE A 83 3.68 3.15 -11.38
CA ILE A 83 4.41 2.43 -10.32
C ILE A 83 5.92 2.73 -10.38
N PRO A 84 6.64 2.58 -11.51
CA PRO A 84 8.09 2.83 -11.55
C PRO A 84 8.46 4.23 -11.05
N ARG A 85 7.76 5.26 -11.55
CA ARG A 85 8.01 6.66 -11.19
C ARG A 85 7.75 6.91 -9.70
N ILE A 86 6.69 6.34 -9.14
CA ILE A 86 6.36 6.50 -7.71
C ILE A 86 7.40 5.84 -6.82
N LEU A 87 7.89 4.65 -7.20
CA LEU A 87 8.93 3.95 -6.44
C LEU A 87 10.24 4.73 -6.46
N GLU A 88 10.64 5.24 -7.63
CA GLU A 88 11.86 6.03 -7.81
C GLU A 88 11.82 7.35 -7.02
N GLU A 89 10.71 8.09 -7.14
CA GLU A 89 10.62 9.47 -6.65
C GLU A 89 10.15 9.60 -5.20
N CYS A 90 9.32 8.68 -4.71
CA CYS A 90 8.59 8.86 -3.44
C CYS A 90 8.93 7.81 -2.37
N ARG A 91 9.43 6.64 -2.78
CA ARG A 91 9.88 5.56 -1.89
C ARG A 91 8.86 5.19 -0.78
N PRO A 92 7.61 4.82 -1.14
CA PRO A 92 6.60 4.45 -0.16
C PRO A 92 6.98 3.19 0.63
N ALA A 93 6.27 2.95 1.74
CA ALA A 93 6.37 1.72 2.52
C ALA A 93 6.09 0.47 1.66
N GLY A 94 5.16 0.61 0.71
CA GLY A 94 4.76 -0.40 -0.26
C GLY A 94 3.54 0.11 -1.03
N LEU A 95 3.06 -0.68 -1.98
CA LEU A 95 1.86 -0.34 -2.73
C LEU A 95 1.08 -1.58 -3.19
N THR A 96 -0.21 -1.41 -3.49
CA THR A 96 -0.97 -2.36 -4.33
C THR A 96 -1.19 -1.77 -5.72
N ASN A 97 -1.29 -2.66 -6.70
CA ASN A 97 -1.65 -2.28 -8.06
C ASN A 97 -3.15 -1.91 -8.17
N TRP A 98 -3.50 -1.24 -9.27
CA TRP A 98 -4.85 -0.75 -9.58
C TRP A 98 -5.97 -1.79 -9.45
N ALA A 99 -5.63 -3.07 -9.58
CA ALA A 99 -6.61 -4.14 -9.48
C ALA A 99 -7.43 -4.05 -8.18
N LEU A 100 -6.83 -3.61 -7.06
CA LEU A 100 -7.44 -3.59 -5.72
C LEU A 100 -8.92 -3.16 -5.71
N PHE A 101 -9.25 -1.99 -6.25
CA PHE A 101 -10.61 -1.45 -6.20
C PHE A 101 -11.48 -1.81 -7.42
N PHE A 102 -10.89 -2.33 -8.49
CA PHE A 102 -11.64 -2.84 -9.65
C PHE A 102 -12.07 -4.30 -9.47
N ARG A 103 -11.21 -5.12 -8.84
CA ARG A 103 -11.40 -6.54 -8.50
C ARG A 103 -10.48 -6.80 -7.32
N ALA A 104 -11.01 -7.16 -6.14
CA ALA A 104 -10.19 -7.48 -4.96
C ALA A 104 -9.01 -8.39 -5.35
N GLY A 105 -7.83 -7.80 -5.52
CA GLY A 105 -6.77 -8.39 -6.31
C GLY A 105 -5.50 -7.55 -6.26
N THR A 106 -4.35 -8.06 -6.72
CA THR A 106 -3.92 -9.47 -6.62
C THR A 106 -2.59 -9.58 -5.87
N ALA A 107 -1.87 -8.48 -5.61
CA ALA A 107 -0.68 -8.49 -4.78
C ALA A 107 -0.25 -7.15 -4.17
N VAL A 108 0.56 -7.28 -3.11
CA VAL A 108 1.40 -6.23 -2.54
C VAL A 108 2.73 -6.19 -3.31
N ILE A 109 3.16 -4.98 -3.69
CA ILE A 109 4.48 -4.66 -4.25
C ILE A 109 5.26 -3.92 -3.17
N GLY A 110 6.44 -4.42 -2.82
CA GLY A 110 7.19 -4.01 -1.64
C GLY A 110 8.68 -4.27 -1.77
N LYS A 111 9.46 -3.92 -0.75
CA LYS A 111 10.92 -4.15 -0.75
C LYS A 111 11.22 -5.65 -0.74
N THR A 112 12.22 -6.07 -1.53
CA THR A 112 12.62 -7.47 -1.68
C THR A 112 12.89 -8.15 -0.32
N GLU A 113 13.64 -7.50 0.56
CA GLU A 113 14.05 -8.06 1.86
C GLU A 113 12.88 -8.20 2.88
N VAL A 114 11.76 -7.56 2.59
CA VAL A 114 10.51 -7.68 3.36
C VAL A 114 9.66 -8.80 2.79
N ILE A 115 9.55 -8.87 1.46
CA ILE A 115 8.76 -9.88 0.76
C ILE A 115 9.34 -11.29 0.95
N ASP A 116 10.67 -11.45 0.95
CA ASP A 116 11.34 -12.73 1.21
C ASP A 116 10.93 -13.39 2.54
N LYS A 117 10.50 -12.59 3.53
CA LYS A 117 10.10 -13.08 4.85
C LYS A 117 8.65 -13.53 4.93
N VAL A 118 7.81 -13.10 4.00
CA VAL A 118 6.35 -13.31 4.01
C VAL A 118 5.85 -14.06 2.77
N SER A 119 6.70 -14.23 1.76
CA SER A 119 6.40 -15.00 0.55
C SER A 119 6.37 -16.50 0.86
N THR A 120 5.43 -17.19 0.21
CA THR A 120 5.27 -18.64 0.25
C THR A 120 5.41 -19.29 -1.14
N ARG A 121 5.91 -18.55 -2.14
CA ARG A 121 5.97 -18.99 -3.55
C ARG A 121 7.37 -19.42 -4.00
N GLU A 122 7.41 -20.39 -4.90
CA GLU A 122 8.53 -20.66 -5.81
C GLU A 122 8.48 -19.66 -6.99
N GLU A 123 9.66 -19.21 -7.44
CA GLU A 123 9.86 -18.16 -8.45
C GLU A 123 9.17 -18.48 -9.79
N ASP A 124 8.29 -17.59 -10.25
CA ASP A 124 7.75 -17.61 -11.62
C ASP A 124 7.86 -16.21 -12.25
N GLU A 125 8.05 -16.18 -13.57
CA GLU A 125 8.30 -15.00 -14.41
C GLU A 125 7.14 -13.99 -14.41
N ASN A 126 7.10 -13.05 -13.46
CA ASN A 126 6.20 -11.89 -13.52
C ASN A 126 6.99 -10.59 -13.35
N ILE A 127 6.61 -9.54 -14.08
CA ILE A 127 7.21 -8.19 -14.13
C ILE A 127 7.84 -7.80 -12.78
N TRP A 128 9.17 -7.66 -12.79
CA TRP A 128 9.99 -7.37 -11.62
C TRP A 128 10.41 -5.89 -11.62
N TYR A 129 10.52 -5.27 -10.44
CA TYR A 129 11.06 -3.89 -10.30
C TYR A 129 12.41 -3.92 -9.57
N GLU A 130 13.23 -4.95 -9.83
CA GLU A 130 14.48 -5.27 -9.12
C GLU A 130 15.44 -4.09 -9.10
N ASP A 131 15.54 -3.41 -10.24
CA ASP A 131 16.41 -2.25 -10.43
C ASP A 131 16.09 -1.08 -9.49
N LEU A 132 14.89 -1.07 -8.88
CA LEU A 132 14.44 -0.05 -7.92
C LEU A 132 14.46 -0.54 -6.46
N GLY A 133 14.90 -1.77 -6.19
CA GLY A 133 14.89 -2.40 -4.87
C GLY A 133 13.51 -2.93 -4.44
N TYR A 134 12.63 -3.19 -5.41
CA TYR A 134 11.28 -3.72 -5.20
C TYR A 134 11.08 -4.97 -6.05
N ASP A 135 11.34 -6.15 -5.50
CA ASP A 135 11.02 -7.41 -6.15
C ASP A 135 9.85 -8.10 -5.52
N GLN A 136 8.98 -8.58 -6.40
CA GLN A 136 7.96 -9.58 -6.14
C GLN A 136 6.72 -9.13 -5.35
N TYR A 137 5.84 -10.12 -5.27
CA TYR A 137 4.40 -10.10 -5.33
C TYR A 137 3.95 -10.96 -4.15
N ILE A 138 3.29 -10.40 -3.13
CA ILE A 138 2.56 -11.23 -2.16
C ILE A 138 1.18 -11.48 -2.76
N PRO A 139 0.84 -12.69 -3.23
CA PRO A 139 -0.51 -12.97 -3.69
C PRO A 139 -1.48 -12.69 -2.56
N ILE A 140 -2.47 -11.82 -2.79
CA ILE A 140 -3.61 -11.73 -1.90
C ILE A 140 -4.38 -13.06 -2.05
N LEU A 141 -4.55 -13.79 -0.94
CA LEU A 141 -5.22 -15.09 -0.90
C LEU A 141 -6.60 -15.02 -1.60
N GLN A 142 -6.87 -16.00 -2.47
CA GLN A 142 -7.95 -15.99 -3.46
C GLN A 142 -9.35 -16.31 -2.90
N ASP A 143 -9.81 -15.67 -1.83
CA ASP A 143 -11.25 -15.66 -1.52
C ASP A 143 -11.97 -14.45 -2.14
N GLY A 144 -11.21 -13.47 -2.65
CA GLY A 144 -11.75 -12.27 -3.30
C GLY A 144 -12.37 -11.26 -2.33
N THR A 145 -12.10 -11.36 -1.03
CA THR A 145 -12.66 -10.46 -0.02
C THR A 145 -11.69 -9.35 0.37
N TYR A 146 -12.23 -8.18 0.71
CA TYR A 146 -11.42 -7.08 1.22
C TYR A 146 -10.83 -7.33 2.61
N GLU A 147 -11.37 -8.26 3.40
CA GLU A 147 -10.74 -8.68 4.65
C GLU A 147 -9.41 -9.39 4.40
N THR A 148 -9.37 -10.28 3.41
CA THR A 148 -8.16 -11.02 3.05
C THR A 148 -7.12 -10.11 2.42
N VAL A 149 -7.55 -9.14 1.61
CA VAL A 149 -6.72 -8.02 1.17
C VAL A 149 -6.12 -7.27 2.37
N ALA A 150 -6.96 -6.83 3.32
CA ALA A 150 -6.53 -6.05 4.47
C ALA A 150 -5.52 -6.83 5.34
N LYS A 151 -5.77 -8.13 5.60
CA LYS A 151 -4.82 -9.01 6.30
C LYS A 151 -3.46 -9.09 5.60
N SER A 152 -3.46 -9.17 4.27
CA SER A 152 -2.23 -9.25 3.47
C SER A 152 -1.42 -7.95 3.58
N ILE A 153 -2.07 -6.79 3.46
CA ILE A 153 -1.42 -5.47 3.60
C ILE A 153 -0.87 -5.28 5.02
N LEU A 154 -1.65 -5.61 6.05
CA LEU A 154 -1.21 -5.48 7.44
C LEU A 154 -0.05 -6.41 7.77
N SER A 155 -0.06 -7.64 7.24
CA SER A 155 1.04 -8.60 7.42
C SER A 155 2.33 -8.10 6.75
N TYR A 156 2.22 -7.54 5.54
CA TYR A 156 3.36 -6.90 4.87
C TYR A 156 3.93 -5.75 5.69
N LEU A 157 3.09 -4.83 6.15
CA LEU A 157 3.54 -3.67 6.91
C LEU A 157 4.17 -4.07 8.26
N GLN A 158 3.70 -5.14 8.90
CA GLN A 158 4.33 -5.68 10.11
C GLN A 158 5.75 -6.21 9.81
N ALA A 159 5.94 -6.90 8.69
CA ALA A 159 7.26 -7.36 8.26
C ALA A 159 8.18 -6.20 7.83
N TYR A 160 7.60 -5.16 7.23
CA TYR A 160 8.31 -3.93 6.86
C TYR A 160 8.82 -3.17 8.08
N ASP A 161 7.97 -3.01 9.11
CA ASP A 161 8.33 -2.41 10.40
C ASP A 161 9.49 -3.16 11.07
N ASP A 162 9.37 -4.48 11.16
CA ASP A 162 10.43 -5.34 11.71
C ASP A 162 11.75 -5.22 10.93
N TYR A 163 11.69 -5.01 9.61
CA TYR A 163 12.88 -4.83 8.78
C TYR A 163 13.57 -3.50 9.08
N ILE A 164 12.82 -2.39 9.05
CA ILE A 164 13.39 -1.07 9.33
C ILE A 164 13.97 -1.02 10.75
N ASN A 165 13.24 -1.52 11.75
CA ASN A 165 13.69 -1.49 13.15
C ASN A 165 14.87 -2.43 13.45
N LYS A 166 15.18 -3.40 12.58
CA LYS A 166 16.39 -4.26 12.69
C LYS A 166 17.58 -3.70 11.91
N CYS A 167 17.35 -2.79 10.98
CA CYS A 167 18.39 -2.13 10.18
C CYS A 167 18.85 -0.78 10.77
N VAL A 168 18.26 -0.36 11.88
CA VAL A 168 18.68 0.77 12.75
C VAL A 168 19.41 0.21 13.97
#